data_AF-A0A5S9F352-F1
#
_entry.id   AF-A0A5S9F352-F1
#
_cell.length_a   1.000
_cell.length_b   1.000
_cell.length_c   1.000
_cell.angle_alpha   90.00
_cell.angle_beta   90.00
_cell.angle_gamma   90.00
#
_symmetry.space_group_name_H-M   'P 1'
#
loop_
_entity.id
_entity.type
_entity.pdbx_description
1 polymer ?
#
loop_
_entity_poly.entity_id
_entity_poly.type
_entity_poly.pdbx_seq_one_letter_code
_entity_poly.pdbx_strand_id
1 'polypeptide(L)'
;MRQLLLLCYVSVIFGGCTYYHATSEPYAFEKETVWKTAYKIIEKRYDIHLAKKEEGTIETEWHYKLSPMYLESYRDRVLVHVERCDECETKKEQKKSKALEELGLELPDEDENDPDAGKEKYVLKISVERQQNRSLENPNSKDEAFWFPNGFNALEEQRIISLVQSQLYILKYLDKDEREQEDEIDDAVEISDKKELNP
;
A
#
# COMPACT_ATOMS: atom_id res chain seq x y z
N MET A 1 34.99 -34.80 -20.25
CA MET A 1 34.17 -34.89 -19.00
C MET A 1 34.41 -33.77 -17.97
N ARG A 2 35.00 -32.60 -18.34
CA ARG A 2 35.14 -31.45 -17.41
C ARG A 2 34.26 -30.25 -17.75
N GLN A 3 33.76 -30.14 -18.98
CA GLN A 3 32.92 -29.01 -19.41
C GLN A 3 31.43 -29.17 -19.04
N LEU A 4 30.95 -30.38 -18.79
CA LEU A 4 29.55 -30.65 -18.42
C LEU A 4 29.22 -30.27 -16.96
N LEU A 5 30.22 -30.29 -16.07
CA LEU A 5 30.04 -29.93 -14.65
C LEU A 5 29.92 -28.42 -14.43
N LEU A 6 30.44 -27.60 -15.34
CA LEU A 6 30.40 -26.13 -15.23
C LEU A 6 29.03 -25.54 -15.63
N LEU A 7 28.29 -26.22 -16.50
CA LEU A 7 26.95 -25.78 -16.92
C LEU A 7 25.88 -25.99 -15.84
N CYS A 8 26.03 -26.98 -14.96
CA CYS A 8 25.09 -27.20 -13.86
C CYS A 8 25.30 -26.25 -12.66
N TYR A 9 26.48 -25.63 -12.53
CA TYR A 9 26.77 -24.73 -11.40
C TYR A 9 26.26 -23.30 -11.65
N VAL A 10 26.11 -22.89 -12.92
CA VAL A 10 25.67 -21.54 -13.30
C VAL A 10 24.14 -21.39 -13.26
N SER A 11 23.38 -22.48 -13.38
CA SER A 11 21.91 -22.44 -13.33
C SER A 11 21.31 -22.31 -11.92
N VAL A 12 22.12 -22.42 -10.85
CA VAL A 12 21.65 -22.34 -9.46
C VAL A 12 21.71 -20.91 -8.89
N ILE A 13 22.38 -19.97 -9.58
CA ILE A 13 22.64 -18.61 -9.06
C ILE A 13 21.52 -17.61 -9.38
N PHE A 14 20.59 -17.95 -10.28
CA PHE A 14 19.40 -17.15 -10.60
C PHE A 14 18.10 -17.67 -9.97
N GLY A 15 18.21 -18.45 -8.89
CA GLY A 15 17.10 -18.67 -7.96
C GLY A 15 16.85 -17.42 -7.13
N GLY A 16 16.51 -16.30 -7.79
CA GLY A 16 16.02 -15.13 -7.10
C GLY A 16 14.81 -15.55 -6.29
N CYS A 17 14.93 -15.57 -4.97
CA CYS A 17 13.78 -15.60 -4.08
C CYS A 17 13.01 -14.31 -4.37
N THR A 18 12.09 -14.36 -5.32
CA THR A 18 11.09 -13.32 -5.50
C THR A 18 10.22 -13.35 -4.25
N TYR A 19 10.57 -12.53 -3.26
CA TYR A 19 9.67 -12.18 -2.18
C TYR A 19 8.41 -11.60 -2.81
N TYR A 20 7.36 -12.42 -2.91
CA TYR A 20 6.10 -11.98 -3.48
C TYR A 20 5.42 -11.05 -2.49
N HIS A 21 5.16 -9.82 -2.94
CA HIS A 21 4.41 -8.82 -2.22
C HIS A 21 3.45 -8.15 -3.19
N ALA A 22 2.17 -8.08 -2.82
CA ALA A 22 1.24 -7.22 -3.51
C ALA A 22 1.62 -5.76 -3.23
N THR A 23 1.71 -4.97 -4.29
CA THR A 23 2.03 -3.54 -4.20
C THR A 23 0.80 -2.75 -4.59
N SER A 24 0.44 -1.74 -3.78
CA SER A 24 -0.66 -0.84 -4.08
C SER A 24 -0.35 0.11 -5.23
N GLU A 25 -1.38 0.80 -5.72
CA GLU A 25 -1.17 2.03 -6.46
C GLU A 25 -0.50 3.10 -5.58
N PRO A 26 0.27 4.04 -6.17
CA PRO A 26 0.91 5.11 -5.42
C PRO A 26 -0.10 6.09 -4.84
N TYR A 27 -0.05 6.29 -3.52
CA TYR A 27 -0.89 7.18 -2.76
C TYR A 27 -0.24 8.57 -2.64
N ALA A 28 -1.01 9.64 -2.89
CA ALA A 28 -0.59 11.03 -2.69
C ALA A 28 -0.85 11.50 -1.23
N PHE A 29 -0.43 10.69 -0.26
CA PHE A 29 -0.55 10.97 1.17
C PHE A 29 0.82 10.84 1.83
N GLU A 30 1.05 11.54 2.95
CA GLU A 30 2.27 11.37 3.74
C GLU A 30 2.48 9.91 4.18
N LYS A 31 3.76 9.48 4.24
CA LYS A 31 4.16 8.14 4.68
C LYS A 31 3.46 7.74 5.98
N GLU A 32 3.43 8.65 6.94
CA GLU A 32 2.84 8.42 8.26
C GLU A 32 1.34 8.12 8.19
N THR A 33 0.61 8.83 7.34
CA THR A 33 -0.84 8.65 7.17
C THR A 33 -1.15 7.30 6.52
N VAL A 34 -0.38 6.91 5.49
CA VAL A 34 -0.49 5.59 4.86
C VAL A 34 -0.20 4.50 5.89
N TRP A 35 0.89 4.63 6.64
CA TRP A 35 1.29 3.66 7.65
C TRP A 35 0.28 3.53 8.79
N LYS A 36 -0.19 4.64 9.35
CA LYS A 36 -1.22 4.66 10.42
C LYS A 36 -2.52 4.01 9.95
N THR A 37 -2.91 4.26 8.70
CA THR A 37 -4.12 3.67 8.12
C THR A 37 -3.97 2.17 7.96
N ALA A 38 -2.83 1.70 7.44
CA ALA A 38 -2.50 0.29 7.37
C ALA A 38 -2.51 -0.37 8.76
N TYR A 39 -1.84 0.25 9.74
CA TYR A 39 -1.82 -0.22 11.13
C TYR A 39 -3.22 -0.40 11.70
N LYS A 40 -4.08 0.61 11.58
CA LYS A 40 -5.47 0.55 12.08
C LYS A 40 -6.33 -0.55 11.44
N ILE A 41 -6.06 -0.88 10.18
CA ILE A 41 -6.78 -1.94 9.49
C ILE A 41 -6.27 -3.32 9.91
N ILE A 42 -4.96 -3.45 10.09
CA ILE A 42 -4.31 -4.71 10.46
C ILE A 42 -4.59 -5.06 11.92
N GLU A 43 -4.46 -4.11 12.86
CA GLU A 43 -4.67 -4.34 14.30
C GLU A 43 -6.08 -4.82 14.63
N LYS A 44 -7.07 -4.49 13.79
CA LYS A 44 -8.47 -4.93 13.96
C LYS A 44 -8.69 -6.41 13.62
N ARG A 45 -7.72 -7.05 12.96
CA ARG A 45 -7.85 -8.39 12.38
C ARG A 45 -6.76 -9.35 12.80
N TYR A 46 -5.59 -8.82 13.12
CA TYR A 46 -4.38 -9.58 13.43
C TYR A 46 -3.71 -8.98 14.66
N ASP A 47 -3.13 -9.83 15.48
CA ASP A 47 -2.30 -9.41 16.60
C ASP A 47 -0.95 -8.91 16.06
N ILE A 48 -0.58 -7.69 16.42
CA ILE A 48 0.67 -7.07 15.97
C ILE A 48 1.85 -7.67 16.74
N HIS A 49 2.82 -8.24 16.03
CA HIS A 49 4.07 -8.73 16.59
C HIS A 49 5.10 -7.59 16.69
N LEU A 50 5.25 -6.83 15.60
CA LEU A 50 6.22 -5.75 15.48
C LEU A 50 5.63 -4.61 14.65
N ALA A 51 5.81 -3.38 15.10
CA ALA A 51 5.40 -2.20 14.35
C ALA A 51 6.46 -1.11 14.53
N LYS A 52 7.10 -0.71 13.42
CA LYS A 52 8.12 0.34 13.42
C LYS A 52 7.68 1.46 12.49
N LYS A 53 7.17 2.53 13.11
CA LYS A 53 6.63 3.70 12.42
C LYS A 53 7.65 4.36 11.47
N GLU A 54 8.89 4.55 11.93
CA GLU A 54 9.94 5.22 11.15
C GLU A 54 10.36 4.42 9.92
N GLU A 55 10.57 3.11 10.09
CA GLU A 55 10.87 2.19 9.00
C GLU A 55 9.66 1.99 8.07
N GLY A 56 8.44 2.26 8.55
CA GLY A 56 7.21 2.04 7.79
C GLY A 56 6.83 0.56 7.73
N THR A 57 7.20 -0.23 8.74
CA THR A 57 7.00 -1.69 8.75
C THR A 57 5.98 -2.13 9.80
N ILE A 58 5.22 -3.18 9.47
CA ILE A 58 4.29 -3.86 10.38
C ILE A 58 4.40 -5.36 10.12
N GLU A 59 4.54 -6.14 11.18
CA GLU A 59 4.53 -7.60 11.16
C GLU A 59 3.55 -8.11 12.23
N THR A 60 2.77 -9.13 11.87
CA THR A 60 1.80 -9.74 12.77
C THR A 60 2.29 -11.07 13.33
N GLU A 61 1.67 -11.51 14.40
CA GLU A 61 1.73 -12.90 14.82
C GLU A 61 1.06 -13.81 13.78
N TRP A 62 1.31 -15.12 13.90
CA TRP A 62 0.59 -16.11 13.12
C TRP A 62 -0.86 -16.24 13.59
N HIS A 63 -1.80 -15.86 12.72
CA HIS A 63 -3.23 -15.93 13.00
C HIS A 63 -3.86 -17.19 12.40
N TYR A 64 -4.32 -18.08 13.27
CA TYR A 64 -4.99 -19.33 12.88
C TYR A 64 -6.39 -19.10 12.33
N LYS A 65 -6.71 -19.79 11.24
CA LYS A 65 -8.03 -19.84 10.61
C LYS A 65 -8.36 -21.28 10.23
N LEU A 66 -9.63 -21.63 10.35
CA LEU A 66 -10.16 -22.91 9.89
C LEU A 66 -10.97 -22.69 8.61
N SER A 67 -10.69 -23.47 7.56
CA SER A 67 -11.53 -23.52 6.37
C SER A 67 -12.72 -24.42 6.64
N PRO A 68 -13.96 -23.88 6.75
CA PRO A 68 -15.13 -24.71 6.98
C PRO A 68 -15.44 -25.62 5.78
N MET A 69 -15.01 -25.24 4.57
CA MET A 69 -15.26 -26.03 3.36
C MET A 69 -14.35 -27.25 3.23
N TYR A 70 -13.08 -27.13 3.62
CA TYR A 70 -12.08 -28.17 3.38
C TYR A 70 -11.68 -28.92 4.67
N LEU A 71 -12.18 -28.49 5.84
CA LEU A 71 -11.74 -28.99 7.16
C LEU A 71 -10.22 -28.89 7.33
N GLU A 72 -9.59 -27.96 6.63
CA GLU A 72 -8.17 -27.66 6.70
C GLU A 72 -7.96 -26.45 7.57
N SER A 73 -6.96 -26.50 8.45
CA SER A 73 -6.51 -25.30 9.13
C SER A 73 -5.28 -24.70 8.47
N TYR A 74 -5.24 -23.38 8.51
CA TYR A 74 -4.13 -22.58 8.04
C TYR A 74 -3.87 -21.47 9.04
N ARG A 75 -2.66 -20.93 9.00
CA ARG A 75 -2.31 -19.73 9.72
C ARG A 75 -1.70 -18.74 8.75
N ASP A 76 -2.11 -17.49 8.89
CA ASP A 76 -1.64 -16.40 8.05
C ASP A 76 -0.75 -15.48 8.91
N ARG A 77 0.35 -14.98 8.35
CA ARG A 77 1.16 -13.89 8.92
C ARG A 77 1.21 -12.75 7.91
N VAL A 78 0.98 -11.53 8.36
CA VAL A 78 0.97 -10.34 7.52
C VAL A 78 2.25 -9.55 7.73
N LEU A 79 2.91 -9.22 6.62
CA LEU A 79 4.08 -8.34 6.56
C LEU A 79 3.72 -7.13 5.70
N VAL A 80 3.97 -5.94 6.21
CA VAL A 80 3.67 -4.68 5.53
C VAL A 80 4.88 -3.77 5.52
N HIS A 81 5.10 -3.11 4.39
CA HIS A 81 6.10 -2.07 4.22
C HIS A 81 5.52 -0.88 3.44
N VAL A 82 5.77 0.34 3.93
CA VAL A 82 5.44 1.59 3.24
C VAL A 82 6.74 2.24 2.76
N GLU A 83 6.85 2.42 1.46
CA GLU A 83 8.04 2.99 0.81
C GLU A 83 7.65 4.12 -0.16
N ARG A 84 8.64 4.95 -0.51
CA ARG A 84 8.48 6.02 -1.50
C ARG A 84 8.44 5.40 -2.91
N CYS A 85 7.61 5.96 -3.80
CA CYS A 85 7.54 5.55 -5.19
C CYS A 85 8.60 6.26 -6.05
N ASP A 86 9.79 5.68 -6.17
CA ASP A 86 10.89 6.28 -6.95
C ASP A 86 10.58 6.37 -8.47
N GLU A 87 9.81 5.42 -9.01
CA GLU A 87 9.38 5.42 -10.42
C GLU A 87 8.37 6.52 -10.76
N CYS A 88 7.69 7.06 -9.75
CA CYS A 88 6.73 8.15 -9.91
C CYS A 88 7.43 9.50 -10.18
N GLU A 89 8.69 9.65 -9.78
CA GLU A 89 9.48 10.87 -9.93
C GLU A 89 10.18 10.94 -11.28
N THR A 90 10.74 9.82 -11.73
CA THR A 90 11.46 9.71 -13.01
C THR A 90 10.56 9.94 -14.22
N LYS A 91 9.28 9.58 -14.17
CA LYS A 91 8.31 9.90 -15.24
C LYS A 91 7.95 11.39 -15.31
N LYS A 92 8.02 12.14 -14.19
CA LYS A 92 7.82 13.59 -14.19
C LYS A 92 8.99 14.33 -14.83
N GLU A 93 10.22 13.90 -14.57
CA GLU A 93 11.42 14.51 -15.16
C GLU A 93 11.56 14.21 -16.66
N GLN A 94 11.29 12.98 -17.09
CA GLN A 94 11.39 12.60 -18.51
C GLN A 94 10.31 13.23 -19.39
N LYS A 95 9.08 13.43 -18.89
CA LYS A 95 8.03 14.15 -19.65
C LYS A 95 8.36 15.63 -19.81
N LYS A 96 8.90 16.27 -18.75
CA LYS A 96 9.37 17.67 -18.82
C LYS A 96 10.53 17.84 -19.79
N SER A 97 11.48 16.89 -19.87
CA SER A 97 12.63 17.04 -20.76
C SER A 97 12.32 16.76 -22.23
N LYS A 98 11.47 15.78 -22.56
CA LYS A 98 11.14 15.44 -23.96
C LYS A 98 10.17 16.40 -24.63
N ALA A 99 9.20 16.95 -23.89
CA ALA A 99 8.24 17.89 -24.48
C ALA A 99 8.86 19.27 -24.79
N LEU A 100 9.89 19.69 -24.04
CA LEU A 100 10.58 20.97 -24.23
C LEU A 100 11.57 20.96 -25.41
N GLU A 101 12.16 19.82 -25.75
CA GLU A 101 13.22 19.74 -26.76
C GLU A 101 12.68 19.59 -28.19
N GLU A 102 11.48 19.02 -28.38
CA GLU A 102 10.94 18.72 -29.72
C GLU A 102 10.00 19.80 -30.32
N LEU A 103 9.41 20.70 -29.53
CA LEU A 103 8.31 21.55 -30.05
C LEU A 103 8.45 23.07 -29.88
N GLY A 104 9.44 23.56 -29.11
CA GLY A 104 9.62 25.02 -28.92
C GLY A 104 8.36 25.76 -28.46
N LEU A 105 7.43 25.03 -27.82
CA LEU A 105 6.13 25.48 -27.38
C LEU A 105 6.09 25.31 -25.87
N GLU A 106 5.82 26.40 -25.16
CA GLU A 106 5.37 26.35 -23.77
C GLU A 106 4.02 25.65 -23.77
N LEU A 107 3.98 24.39 -23.32
CA LEU A 107 2.72 23.74 -23.03
C LEU A 107 2.06 24.48 -21.86
N PRO A 108 0.75 24.77 -21.93
CA PRO A 108 0.01 25.21 -20.76
C PRO A 108 0.20 24.14 -19.67
N ASP A 109 0.43 24.58 -18.44
CA ASP A 109 0.58 23.71 -17.28
C ASP A 109 -0.55 22.66 -17.27
N GLU A 110 -0.21 21.36 -17.30
CA GLU A 110 -1.19 20.29 -17.10
C GLU A 110 -1.82 20.49 -15.70
N ASP A 111 -3.12 20.83 -15.71
CA ASP A 111 -4.03 20.98 -14.59
C ASP A 111 -3.41 21.60 -13.32
N GLU A 112 -3.33 22.93 -13.27
CA GLU A 112 -3.30 23.68 -12.00
C GLU A 112 -4.43 23.27 -11.02
N ASN A 113 -5.44 22.53 -11.51
CA ASN A 113 -6.56 22.00 -10.74
C ASN A 113 -6.35 20.58 -10.16
N ASP A 114 -5.23 19.87 -10.39
CA ASP A 114 -4.92 18.64 -9.63
C ASP A 114 -4.21 19.00 -8.31
N PRO A 115 -4.90 18.94 -7.16
CA PRO A 115 -4.31 19.32 -5.87
C PRO A 115 -3.17 18.39 -5.43
N ASP A 116 -2.90 17.30 -6.15
CA ASP A 116 -1.84 16.34 -5.84
C ASP A 116 -0.61 16.46 -6.76
N ALA A 117 -0.59 17.44 -7.66
CA ALA A 117 0.55 17.74 -8.52
C ALA A 117 1.78 18.19 -7.70
N GLY A 118 2.73 17.28 -7.49
CA GLY A 118 4.02 17.59 -6.85
C GLY A 118 4.24 16.96 -5.48
N LYS A 119 3.21 16.33 -4.89
CA LYS A 119 3.36 15.58 -3.62
C LYS A 119 4.19 14.31 -3.82
N GLU A 120 5.02 13.99 -2.82
CA GLU A 120 5.68 12.69 -2.74
C GLU A 120 4.62 11.58 -2.70
N LYS A 121 4.84 10.52 -3.47
CA LYS A 121 3.92 9.39 -3.54
C LYS A 121 4.50 8.19 -2.83
N TYR A 122 3.66 7.48 -2.09
CA TYR A 122 4.04 6.32 -1.30
C TYR A 122 3.24 5.09 -1.74
N VAL A 123 3.90 3.93 -1.75
CA VAL A 123 3.25 2.65 -2.05
C VAL A 123 3.23 1.77 -0.81
N LEU A 124 2.19 0.96 -0.70
CA LEU A 124 2.02 -0.04 0.33
C LEU A 124 2.33 -1.40 -0.26
N LYS A 125 3.35 -2.07 0.28
CA LYS A 125 3.71 -3.45 -0.03
C LYS A 125 3.20 -4.36 1.07
N ILE A 126 2.41 -5.36 0.71
CA ILE A 126 1.85 -6.34 1.64
C ILE A 126 2.20 -7.74 1.17
N SER A 127 2.61 -8.58 2.11
CA SER A 127 2.74 -10.01 1.92
C SER A 127 1.94 -10.74 3.00
N VAL A 128 1.08 -11.67 2.62
CA VAL A 128 0.34 -12.52 3.57
C VAL A 128 0.85 -13.94 3.40
N GLU A 129 1.82 -14.32 4.23
CA GLU A 129 2.36 -15.66 4.23
C GLU A 129 1.35 -16.64 4.81
N ARG A 130 1.16 -17.77 4.15
CA ARG A 130 0.28 -18.84 4.62
C ARG A 130 1.06 -20.09 4.95
N GLN A 131 0.74 -20.68 6.10
CA GLN A 131 1.10 -22.05 6.43
C GLN A 131 -0.14 -22.90 6.62
N GLN A 132 -0.07 -24.17 6.23
CA GLN A 132 -1.15 -25.13 6.35
C GLN A 132 -0.78 -26.21 7.37
N ASN A 133 -1.74 -26.59 8.21
CA ASN A 133 -1.61 -27.79 9.02
C ASN A 133 -1.91 -29.01 8.14
N ARG A 134 -0.96 -29.95 8.06
CA ARG A 134 -1.14 -31.21 7.33
C ARG A 134 -1.39 -32.41 8.25
N SER A 135 -1.71 -32.17 9.52
CA SER A 135 -2.09 -33.25 10.44
C SER A 135 -3.37 -33.92 9.96
N LEU A 136 -3.27 -35.20 9.59
CA LEU A 136 -4.41 -36.04 9.18
C LEU A 136 -5.25 -36.47 10.39
N GLU A 137 -4.65 -36.51 11.58
CA GLU A 137 -5.28 -37.00 12.80
C GLU A 137 -6.15 -35.92 13.45
N ASN A 138 -5.68 -34.67 13.46
CA ASN A 138 -6.44 -33.55 13.99
C ASN A 138 -6.11 -32.25 13.25
N PRO A 139 -6.78 -31.97 12.11
CA PRO A 139 -6.55 -30.72 11.37
C PRO A 139 -7.00 -29.49 12.15
N ASN A 140 -7.74 -29.64 13.26
CA ASN A 140 -8.26 -28.53 14.07
C ASN A 140 -7.40 -28.18 15.29
N SER A 141 -6.42 -29.02 15.64
CA SER A 141 -5.53 -28.78 16.79
C SER A 141 -4.50 -27.72 16.44
N LYS A 142 -4.44 -26.62 17.21
CA LYS A 142 -3.39 -25.59 17.06
C LYS A 142 -2.05 -26.06 17.61
N ASP A 143 -2.08 -26.78 18.73
CA ASP A 143 -0.90 -27.08 19.55
C ASP A 143 -0.16 -28.35 19.07
N GLU A 144 -0.84 -29.24 18.35
CA GLU A 144 -0.28 -30.48 17.80
C GLU A 144 -0.04 -30.38 16.28
N ALA A 145 -0.18 -29.18 15.72
CA ALA A 145 -0.08 -28.95 14.29
C ALA A 145 1.37 -28.89 13.79
N PHE A 146 1.63 -29.60 12.68
CA PHE A 146 2.83 -29.42 11.87
C PHE A 146 2.52 -28.44 10.74
N TRP A 147 3.09 -27.24 10.84
CA TRP A 147 2.82 -26.12 9.92
C TRP A 147 3.80 -26.11 8.76
N PHE A 148 3.29 -26.19 7.54
CA PHE A 148 4.10 -26.17 6.32
C PHE A 148 3.80 -24.92 5.49
N PRO A 149 4.83 -24.27 4.89
CA PRO A 149 4.62 -23.18 3.94
C PRO A 149 3.66 -23.60 2.82
N ASN A 150 2.64 -22.77 2.56
CA ASN A 150 1.63 -22.99 1.53
C ASN A 150 1.48 -21.76 0.62
N GLY A 151 2.58 -21.02 0.44
CA GLY A 151 2.63 -19.83 -0.40
C GLY A 151 2.03 -18.58 0.26
N PHE A 152 1.52 -17.68 -0.57
CA PHE A 152 0.98 -16.38 -0.18
C PHE A 152 -0.52 -16.29 -0.44
N ASN A 153 -1.25 -15.61 0.43
CA ASN A 153 -2.68 -15.39 0.31
C ASN A 153 -2.96 -14.06 -0.42
N ALA A 154 -2.81 -14.09 -1.75
CA ALA A 154 -3.01 -12.92 -2.61
C ALA A 154 -4.40 -12.26 -2.46
N LEU A 155 -5.44 -13.04 -2.14
CA LEU A 155 -6.78 -12.50 -1.92
C LEU A 155 -6.86 -11.62 -0.68
N GLU A 156 -6.20 -12.02 0.41
CA GLU A 156 -6.18 -11.22 1.64
C GLU A 156 -5.24 -10.02 1.49
N GLU A 157 -4.12 -10.15 0.77
CA GLU A 157 -3.25 -9.02 0.41
C GLU A 157 -4.03 -7.93 -0.31
N GLN A 158 -4.72 -8.29 -1.39
CA GLN A 158 -5.56 -7.36 -2.16
C GLN A 158 -6.66 -6.76 -1.30
N ARG A 159 -7.30 -7.56 -0.44
CA ARG A 159 -8.33 -7.08 0.47
C ARG A 159 -7.81 -6.03 1.45
N ILE A 160 -6.62 -6.22 2.02
CA ILE A 160 -6.01 -5.24 2.93
C ILE A 160 -5.66 -3.97 2.15
N ILE A 161 -5.06 -4.08 0.96
CA ILE A 161 -4.76 -2.93 0.10
C ILE A 161 -6.03 -2.13 -0.20
N SER A 162 -7.11 -2.79 -0.63
CA SER A 162 -8.38 -2.11 -0.93
C SER A 162 -8.95 -1.40 0.29
N LEU A 163 -8.89 -2.00 1.48
CA LEU A 163 -9.36 -1.36 2.71
C LEU A 163 -8.54 -0.12 3.05
N VAL A 164 -7.22 -0.19 2.90
CA VAL A 164 -6.33 0.97 3.14
C VAL A 164 -6.65 2.07 2.13
N GLN A 165 -6.74 1.73 0.86
CA GLN A 165 -7.07 2.65 -0.21
C GLN A 165 -8.43 3.34 0.04
N SER A 166 -9.48 2.58 0.36
CA SER A 166 -10.80 3.14 0.66
C SER A 166 -10.77 4.09 1.86
N GLN A 167 -10.05 3.73 2.93
CA GLN A 167 -9.96 4.57 4.12
C GLN A 167 -9.16 5.85 3.85
N LEU A 168 -8.08 5.78 3.06
CA LEU A 168 -7.33 6.96 2.63
C LEU A 168 -8.20 7.88 1.77
N TYR A 169 -8.96 7.34 0.81
CA TYR A 169 -9.88 8.16 0.01
C TYR A 169 -10.92 8.86 0.87
N ILE A 170 -11.52 8.17 1.84
CA ILE A 170 -12.48 8.80 2.78
C ILE A 170 -11.84 10.00 3.48
N LEU A 171 -10.59 9.87 3.96
CA LEU A 171 -9.87 10.99 4.58
C LEU A 171 -9.69 12.17 3.62
N LYS A 172 -9.32 11.91 2.36
CA LYS A 172 -9.16 12.97 1.36
C LYS A 172 -10.46 13.72 1.07
N TYR A 173 -11.60 13.02 1.02
CA TYR A 173 -12.90 13.66 0.78
C TYR A 173 -13.41 14.42 2.01
N LEU A 174 -13.25 13.88 3.22
CA LEU A 174 -13.63 14.58 4.44
C LEU A 174 -12.81 15.87 4.64
N ASP A 175 -11.51 15.83 4.40
CA ASP A 175 -10.65 17.04 4.45
C ASP A 175 -10.98 18.05 3.34
N LYS A 176 -11.73 17.67 2.30
CA LYS A 176 -12.16 18.57 1.23
C LYS A 176 -13.45 19.27 1.60
N ASP A 177 -14.40 18.54 2.19
CA ASP A 177 -15.68 19.09 2.65
C ASP A 177 -15.49 20.13 3.78
N GLU A 178 -14.45 19.99 4.62
CA GLU A 178 -14.11 21.01 5.63
C GLU A 178 -13.53 22.30 5.00
N ARG A 179 -12.71 22.17 3.96
CA ARG A 179 -12.14 23.33 3.25
C ARG A 179 -13.15 24.06 2.38
N GLU A 180 -14.03 23.34 1.69
CA GLU A 180 -15.12 23.94 0.91
C GLU A 180 -16.11 24.71 1.80
N GLN A 181 -16.25 24.33 3.07
CA GLN A 181 -17.04 25.09 4.06
C GLN A 181 -16.33 26.35 4.57
N GLU A 182 -15.01 26.33 4.74
CA GLU A 182 -14.23 27.53 5.11
C GLU A 182 -14.24 28.56 3.97
N ASP A 183 -14.07 28.10 2.72
CA ASP A 183 -14.09 28.96 1.53
C ASP A 183 -15.48 29.62 1.32
N GLU A 184 -16.59 28.90 1.56
CA GLU A 184 -17.94 29.49 1.52
C GLU A 184 -18.18 30.54 2.62
N ILE A 185 -17.56 30.39 3.78
CA ILE A 185 -17.67 31.36 4.88
C ILE A 185 -16.87 32.62 4.56
N ASP A 186 -15.66 32.49 4.04
CA ASP A 186 -14.80 33.63 3.68
C ASP A 186 -15.41 34.45 2.53
N ASP A 187 -15.97 33.79 1.50
CA ASP A 187 -16.71 34.46 0.42
C ASP A 187 -17.99 35.16 0.94
N ALA A 188 -18.69 34.58 1.92
CA ALA A 188 -19.86 35.20 2.53
C ALA A 188 -19.49 36.42 3.42
N VAL A 189 -18.32 36.40 4.05
CA VAL A 189 -17.80 37.52 4.87
C VAL A 189 -17.36 38.69 3.99
N GLU A 190 -16.70 38.45 2.84
CA GLU A 190 -16.33 39.52 1.90
C GLU A 190 -17.53 40.23 1.25
N ILE A 191 -18.67 39.53 1.09
CA ILE A 191 -19.90 40.12 0.54
C ILE A 191 -20.61 41.02 1.57
N SER A 192 -20.45 40.75 2.87
CA SER A 192 -21.04 41.54 3.96
C SER A 192 -20.38 42.91 4.10
N ASP A 193 -19.05 43.00 3.97
CA ASP A 193 -18.29 44.24 4.14
C ASP A 193 -18.47 45.25 2.99
N LYS A 194 -19.01 44.82 1.84
CA LYS A 194 -19.28 45.71 0.69
C LYS A 194 -20.68 46.33 0.69
N LYS A 195 -21.53 46.05 1.69
CA LYS A 195 -22.92 46.56 1.76
C LYS A 195 -23.14 47.76 2.68
N GLU A 196 -22.12 48.20 3.43
CA GLU A 196 -22.21 49.39 4.29
C GLU A 196 -21.37 50.55 3.76
N LEU A 197 -21.75 51.12 2.61
CA LEU A 197 -21.39 52.50 2.27
C LEU A 197 -22.24 52.99 1.10
N ASN A 198 -23.44 53.45 1.42
CA ASN A 198 -23.93 54.74 0.89
C ASN A 198 -25.09 55.25 1.76
N PRO A 199 -24.97 56.45 2.36
CA PRO A 199 -26.09 57.15 2.99
C PRO A 199 -27.15 57.61 1.98
#